data_AF-A0A323TDG9-F1
#
_entry.id   AF-A0A323TDG9-F1
#
_cell.length_a   1.000
_cell.length_b   1.000
_cell.length_c   1.000
_cell.angle_alpha   90.00
_cell.angle_beta   90.00
_cell.angle_gamma   90.00
#
_symmetry.space_group_name_H-M   'P 1'
#
loop_
_entity.id
_entity.type
_entity.pdbx_description
1 polymer ?
#
loop_
_entity_poly.entity_id
_entity_poly.type
_entity_poly.pdbx_seq_one_letter_code
_entity_poly.pdbx_strand_id
1 'polypeptide(L)' 'MQYLSKGHYKELEQTAIEVLRRLSQFIDINTVFVARNDKKQVEISHSFNRDYILIEEGFQIDYGDSY' A
#
# COMPACT_ATOMS: atom_id res chain seq x y z
N MET A 1 17.76 -3.37 -22.07
CA MET A 1 16.68 -3.14 -21.07
C MET A 1 16.50 -1.65 -20.92
N GLN A 2 15.34 -1.09 -21.28
CA GLN A 2 15.06 0.33 -21.08
C GLN A 2 14.81 0.58 -19.58
N TYR A 3 15.63 1.44 -18.99
CA TYR A 3 15.38 1.97 -17.65
C TYR A 3 14.23 2.97 -17.77
N LEU A 4 13.08 2.66 -17.15
CA LEU A 4 11.98 3.61 -17.02
C LEU A 4 12.51 4.86 -16.29
N SER A 5 12.14 6.05 -16.75
CA SER A 5 12.50 7.28 -16.02
C SER A 5 11.76 7.31 -14.68
N LYS A 6 12.30 8.02 -13.67
CA LYS A 6 11.67 8.10 -12.33
C LYS A 6 10.19 8.49 -12.35
N GLY A 7 9.76 9.30 -13.34
CA GLY A 7 8.35 9.67 -13.50
C GLY A 7 7.45 8.48 -13.86
N HIS A 8 7.91 7.60 -14.75
CA HIS A 8 7.13 6.45 -15.21
C HIS A 8 6.97 5.39 -14.11
N TYR A 9 7.96 5.25 -13.21
CA TYR A 9 7.83 4.36 -12.04
C TYR A 9 6.72 4.82 -11.09
N LYS A 10 6.64 6.14 -10.83
CA LYS A 10 5.61 6.71 -9.96
C LYS A 10 4.21 6.54 -10.56
N GLU A 11 4.07 6.75 -11.87
CA GLU A 11 2.80 6.53 -12.58
C GLU A 11 2.36 5.06 -12.55
N LEU A 12 3.30 4.14 -12.74
CA LEU A 12 3.02 2.71 -12.67
C LEU A 12 2.59 2.28 -11.25
N GLU A 13 3.29 2.78 -10.24
CA GLU A 13 2.95 2.56 -8.82
C GLU A 13 1.54 3.06 -8.53
N GLN A 14 1.22 4.31 -8.88
CA GLN A 14 -0.11 4.88 -8.72
C GLN A 14 -1.20 4.05 -9.43
N THR A 15 -0.89 3.56 -10.64
CA THR A 15 -1.81 2.72 -11.41
C THR A 15 -2.07 1.39 -10.71
N ALA A 16 -1.02 0.73 -10.20
CA ALA A 16 -1.16 -0.54 -9.49
C ALA A 16 -1.99 -0.38 -8.20
N ILE A 17 -1.74 0.71 -7.48
CA ILE A 17 -2.48 1.06 -6.26
C ILE A 17 -3.96 1.27 -6.54
N GLU A 18 -4.30 1.99 -7.62
CA GLU A 18 -5.69 2.23 -8.03
C GLU A 18 -6.39 0.92 -8.44
N VAL A 19 -5.68 -0.01 -9.07
CA VAL A 19 -6.22 -1.35 -9.39
C VAL A 19 -6.55 -2.13 -8.12
N LEU A 20 -5.66 -2.14 -7.13
CA LEU A 20 -5.90 -2.80 -5.84
C LEU A 20 -7.12 -2.22 -5.12
N ARG A 21 -7.26 -0.90 -5.12
CA ARG A 21 -8.43 -0.20 -4.56
C ARG A 21 -9.73 -0.60 -5.25
N ARG A 22 -9.72 -0.81 -6.57
CA ARG A 22 -10.92 -1.29 -7.30
C ARG A 22 -11.22 -2.76 -7.04
N LEU A 23 -10.19 -3.59 -6.98
CA LEU A 23 -10.34 -4.99 -6.65
C LEU A 23 -10.97 -5.17 -5.27
N SER A 24 -10.56 -4.39 -4.27
CA SER A 24 -11.11 -4.47 -2.91
C SER A 24 -12.62 -4.20 -2.87
N GLN A 25 -13.11 -3.29 -3.71
CA GLN A 25 -14.54 -3.02 -3.86
C GLN A 25 -15.28 -4.22 -4.49
N PHE A 26 -14.66 -4.91 -5.44
CA PHE A 26 -15.26 -6.05 -6.12
C PHE A 26 -15.36 -7.31 -5.24
N ILE A 27 -14.35 -7.57 -4.40
CA ILE A 27 -14.29 -8.76 -3.53
C ILE A 27 -14.80 -8.51 -2.10
N ASP A 28 -15.54 -7.41 -1.91
CA ASP A 28 -16.13 -6.99 -0.64
C ASP A 28 -15.14 -6.88 0.54
N ILE A 29 -13.91 -6.44 0.27
CA ILE A 29 -12.94 -6.13 1.33
C ILE A 29 -13.20 -4.72 1.86
N ASN A 30 -13.23 -4.60 3.18
CA ASN A 30 -13.37 -3.31 3.86
C ASN A 30 -12.06 -2.51 3.84
N THR A 31 -10.92 -3.16 4.08
CA THR A 31 -9.64 -2.49 4.28
C THR A 31 -8.52 -3.16 3.50
N VAL A 32 -7.71 -2.36 2.81
CA VAL A 32 -6.48 -2.80 2.14
C VAL A 32 -5.33 -1.92 2.60
N PHE A 33 -4.26 -2.57 3.04
CA PHE A 33 -2.99 -1.92 3.32
C PHE A 33 -1.94 -2.39 2.33
N VAL A 34 -1.15 -1.45 1.81
CA VAL A 34 0.11 -1.76 1.15
C VAL A 34 1.21 -1.45 2.14
N ALA A 35 1.97 -2.46 2.52
CA ALA A 35 3.00 -2.34 3.52
C ALA A 35 4.37 -2.68 2.94
N ARG A 36 5.37 -1.88 3.29
CA ARG A 36 6.77 -2.19 3.06
C ARG A 36 7.32 -2.88 4.30
N ASN A 37 7.98 -4.01 4.10
CA ASN A 37 8.59 -4.78 5.18
C ASN A 37 10.06 -5.04 4.84
N ASP A 38 10.98 -4.56 5.67
CA ASP A 38 12.41 -4.74 5.49
C ASP A 38 13.04 -5.70 6.54
N LYS A 39 12.19 -6.45 7.25
CA LYS A 39 12.53 -7.34 8.39
C LYS A 39 13.02 -6.63 9.65
N LYS A 40 13.06 -5.30 9.66
CA LYS A 40 13.28 -4.49 10.86
C LYS A 40 12.03 -3.71 11.21
N GLN A 41 11.41 -3.11 10.21
CA GLN A 41 10.21 -2.30 10.33
C GLN A 41 9.18 -2.69 9.28
N VAL A 42 7.92 -2.49 9.64
CA VAL A 42 6.79 -2.49 8.73
C VAL A 42 6.26 -1.07 8.64
N GLU A 43 6.20 -0.54 7.43
CA GLU A 43 5.64 0.78 7.12
C GLU A 43 4.38 0.60 6.27
N ILE A 44 3.26 1.20 6.67
CA ILE A 44 2.06 1.29 5.84
C ILE A 44 2.27 2.41 4.81
N SER A 45 2.57 2.05 3.57
CA SER A 45 2.79 3.02 2.50
C SER A 45 1.49 3.50 1.87
N HIS A 46 0.45 2.66 1.85
CA HIS A 46 -0.90 3.04 1.44
C HIS A 46 -1.99 2.40 2.29
N SER A 47 -3.06 3.16 2.50
CA SER A 47 -4.20 2.75 3.31
C SER A 47 -5.51 3.06 2.58
N PHE A 48 -6.26 2.01 2.24
CA PHE A 48 -7.59 2.11 1.64
C PHE A 48 -8.60 1.51 2.59
N ASN A 49 -9.62 2.28 2.94
CA ASN A 49 -10.76 1.77 3.67
C ASN A 49 -12.04 2.28 3.01
N ARG A 50 -13.10 1.46 3.02
CA ARG A 50 -14.40 1.83 2.45
C ARG A 50 -15.12 2.91 3.27
N ASP A 51 -14.99 2.87 4.59
CA ASP A 51 -15.76 3.69 5.52
C ASP A 51 -14.88 4.71 6.24
N TYR A 52 -13.80 4.26 6.89
CA TYR A 52 -12.91 5.12 7.67
C TYR A 52 -11.48 4.57 7.74
N ILE A 53 -10.48 5.45 7.67
CA ILE A 53 -9.07 5.06 7.73
C ILE A 53 -8.78 4.43 9.10
N LEU A 54 -8.34 3.17 9.11
CA LEU A 54 -7.99 2.43 10.34
C LEU A 54 -6.55 2.71 10.79
N ILE A 55 -5.63 2.80 9.82
CA ILE A 55 -4.21 3.09 10.04
C ILE A 55 -3.78 4.12 9.01
N GLU A 56 -3.11 5.18 9.45
CA GLU A 56 -2.62 6.25 8.57
C GLU A 56 -1.44 5.80 7.71
N GLU A 57 -1.33 6.38 6.52
CA GLU A 57 -0.14 6.22 5.68
C GLU A 57 1.08 6.80 6.41
N GLY A 58 2.21 6.11 6.33
CA GLY A 58 3.42 6.42 7.08
C GLY A 58 3.45 5.84 8.50
N PHE A 59 2.41 5.12 8.95
CA PHE A 59 2.48 4.37 10.20
C PHE A 59 3.62 3.35 10.13
N GLN A 60 4.44 3.31 11.18
CA GLN A 60 5.57 2.41 11.31
C GLN A 60 5.48 1.62 12.61
N ILE A 61 5.84 0.35 12.53
CA ILE A 61 5.94 -0.55 13.67
C ILE A 61 7.17 -1.45 13.50
N ASP A 62 7.79 -1.85 14.60
CA ASP A 62 8.87 -2.83 14.57
C ASP A 62 8.34 -4.17 14.04
N TYR A 63 9.15 -4.86 13.23
CA TYR A 63 8.78 -6.13 12.61
C TYR A 63 8.41 -7.20 13.63
N GLY A 64 9.02 -7.17 14.81
CA GLY A 64 8.72 -8.09 15.91
C GLY A 64 7.30 -7.93 16.46
N ASP A 65 6.73 -6.72 16.33
CA ASP A 65 5.43 -6.34 16.88
C ASP A 65 4.35 -6.21 15.79
N SER A 66 4.69 -6.47 14.53
CA SER A 66 3.78 -6.34 13.39
C SER A 66 2.85 -7.55 13.15
N TYR A 67 2.93 -8.58 14.02
CA TYR A 67 2.22 -9.86 13.91
C TYR A 67 1.34 -10.17 15.12
#